data_AF-A0A6H3NQ95-F1
#
_entry.id   AF-A0A6H3NQ95-F1
#
_cell.length_a   1.000
_cell.length_b   1.000
_cell.length_c   1.000
_cell.angle_alpha   90.00
_cell.angle_beta   90.00
_cell.angle_gamma   90.00
#
_symmetry.space_group_name_H-M   'P 1'
#
loop_
_entity.id
_entity.type
_entity.pdbx_description
1 polymer ?
#
loop_
_entity_poly.entity_id
_entity_poly.type
_entity_poly.pdbx_seq_one_letter_code
_entity_poly.pdbx_strand_id
1 'polypeptide(L)'
;MILVVLVSLSCSKPVSDRSELKILKEAYRSGHLTVVNSILKDIQKNRKFVSEEEVLFAKTLFYQGNWSEFFSHWNSIQNKTPEIVLLYFKAVILSKTQVTVSANDESRLVDLLTVSPEACLLYLKFTKHKDRIHEKKLLLAQGKQFQTHLDRLQKELGEKK
;
A
#
# COMPACT_ATOMS: atom_id res chain seq x y z
N MET A 1 30.16 -41.84 -38.55
CA MET A 1 29.58 -40.55 -38.12
C MET A 1 28.50 -40.85 -37.11
N ILE A 2 28.72 -40.55 -35.82
CA ILE A 2 27.74 -40.76 -34.76
C ILE A 2 27.09 -39.41 -34.48
N LEU A 3 25.81 -39.28 -34.84
CA LEU A 3 25.01 -38.09 -34.61
C LEU A 3 24.49 -38.14 -33.16
N VAL A 4 25.17 -37.46 -32.25
CA VAL A 4 24.71 -37.32 -30.86
C VAL A 4 23.59 -36.29 -30.84
N VAL A 5 22.35 -36.79 -30.74
CA VAL A 5 21.16 -35.96 -30.50
C VAL A 5 21.22 -35.51 -29.04
N LEU A 6 21.70 -34.29 -28.82
CA LEU A 6 21.56 -33.59 -27.54
C LEU A 6 20.09 -33.21 -27.37
N VAL A 7 19.34 -34.10 -26.71
CA VAL A 7 18.04 -33.76 -26.13
C VAL A 7 18.31 -32.83 -24.96
N SER A 8 18.23 -31.53 -25.20
CA SER A 8 18.13 -30.53 -24.15
C SER A 8 16.79 -30.73 -23.44
N LEU A 9 16.81 -31.49 -22.33
CA LEU A 9 15.75 -31.47 -21.33
C LEU A 9 15.68 -30.05 -20.75
N SER A 10 14.86 -29.20 -21.35
CA SER A 10 14.37 -28.00 -20.71
C SER A 10 13.52 -28.43 -19.52
N CYS A 11 14.16 -28.48 -18.35
CA CYS A 11 13.49 -28.64 -17.07
C CYS A 11 12.75 -27.32 -16.78
N SER A 12 11.50 -27.23 -17.22
CA SER A 12 10.59 -26.20 -16.74
C SER A 12 10.34 -26.46 -15.25
N LYS A 13 10.74 -25.54 -14.39
CA LYS A 13 10.20 -25.45 -13.03
C LYS A 13 9.08 -24.41 -13.01
N PRO A 14 7.79 -24.78 -13.16
CA PRO A 14 6.70 -23.87 -12.89
C PRO A 14 6.09 -24.18 -11.52
N VAL A 15 6.88 -24.14 -10.44
CA VAL A 15 6.36 -24.29 -9.07
C VAL A 15 7.28 -23.58 -8.06
N SER A 16 7.21 -22.24 -7.95
CA SER A 16 7.88 -21.54 -6.82
C SER A 16 7.29 -20.19 -6.39
N ASP A 17 6.33 -19.60 -7.11
CA ASP A 17 5.93 -18.21 -6.80
C ASP A 17 5.23 -18.01 -5.43
N ARG A 18 4.48 -19.00 -4.93
CA ARG A 18 3.75 -18.85 -3.65
C ARG A 18 4.62 -19.09 -2.41
N SER A 19 5.57 -20.02 -2.48
CA SER A 19 6.47 -20.32 -1.35
C SER A 19 7.47 -19.20 -1.11
N GLU A 20 8.05 -18.66 -2.18
CA GLU A 20 9.04 -17.57 -2.09
C GLU A 20 8.41 -16.29 -1.56
N LEU A 21 7.23 -15.91 -2.07
CA LEU A 21 6.51 -14.74 -1.57
C LEU A 21 6.12 -14.87 -0.10
N LYS A 22 5.77 -16.09 0.35
CA LYS A 22 5.48 -16.33 1.78
C LYS A 22 6.70 -16.08 2.65
N ILE A 23 7.87 -16.56 2.24
CA ILE A 23 9.15 -16.34 2.94
C ILE A 23 9.47 -14.84 2.98
N LEU A 24 9.28 -14.12 1.86
CA LEU A 24 9.51 -12.68 1.81
C LEU A 24 8.57 -11.90 2.74
N LYS A 25 7.28 -12.28 2.80
CA LYS A 25 6.33 -11.67 3.73
C LYS A 25 6.69 -11.93 5.20
N GLU A 26 7.20 -13.10 5.51
CA GLU A 26 7.65 -13.44 6.87
C GLU A 26 8.90 -12.64 7.25
N ALA A 27 9.90 -12.59 6.37
CA ALA A 27 11.09 -11.76 6.56
C ALA A 27 10.74 -10.27 6.72
N TYR A 28 9.77 -9.77 5.95
CA TYR A 28 9.25 -8.42 6.08
C TYR A 28 8.62 -8.18 7.47
N ARG A 29 7.78 -9.12 7.94
CA ARG A 29 7.14 -9.03 9.26
C ARG A 29 8.15 -9.09 10.41
N SER A 30 9.25 -9.82 10.23
CA SER A 30 10.38 -9.87 11.17
C SER A 30 11.31 -8.65 11.08
N GLY A 31 11.03 -7.67 10.21
CA GLY A 31 11.81 -6.44 10.10
C GLY A 31 13.08 -6.53 9.26
N HIS A 32 13.29 -7.61 8.50
CA HIS A 32 14.45 -7.79 7.63
C HIS A 32 14.31 -7.02 6.29
N LEU A 33 13.96 -5.73 6.37
CA LEU A 33 13.57 -4.91 5.21
C LEU A 33 14.68 -4.80 4.15
N THR A 34 15.95 -4.72 4.55
CA THR A 34 17.08 -4.63 3.61
C THR A 34 17.23 -5.89 2.75
N VAL A 35 17.05 -7.06 3.36
CA VAL A 35 17.11 -8.35 2.66
C VAL A 35 15.93 -8.46 1.71
N VAL A 36 14.72 -8.16 2.19
CA VAL A 36 13.49 -8.16 1.37
C VAL A 36 13.63 -7.22 0.17
N ASN A 37 14.13 -6.00 0.39
CA ASN A 37 14.36 -5.02 -0.67
C ASN A 37 15.36 -5.53 -1.73
N SER A 38 16.48 -6.12 -1.30
CA SER A 38 17.48 -6.69 -2.22
C SER A 38 16.87 -7.77 -3.11
N ILE A 39 16.14 -8.72 -2.52
CA ILE A 39 15.53 -9.82 -3.25
C ILE A 39 14.47 -9.30 -4.22
N LEU A 40 13.61 -8.36 -3.78
CA LEU A 40 12.58 -7.78 -4.64
C LEU A 40 13.18 -7.00 -5.81
N LYS A 41 14.29 -6.27 -5.62
CA LYS A 41 15.01 -5.61 -6.73
C LYS A 41 15.56 -6.60 -7.74
N ASP A 42 16.09 -7.73 -7.28
CA ASP A 42 16.60 -8.76 -8.19
C ASP A 42 15.45 -9.46 -8.94
N ILE A 43 14.30 -9.68 -8.29
CA ILE A 43 13.08 -10.12 -8.97
C ILE A 43 12.68 -9.10 -10.04
N GLN A 44 12.65 -7.81 -9.73
CA GLN A 44 12.27 -6.74 -10.65
C GLN A 44 13.15 -6.66 -11.91
N LYS A 45 14.46 -6.93 -11.77
CA LYS A 45 15.40 -6.98 -12.90
C LYS A 45 15.14 -8.17 -13.82
N ASN A 46 14.70 -9.29 -13.26
CA ASN A 46 14.53 -10.55 -13.99
C ASN A 46 13.13 -10.70 -14.58
N ARG A 47 12.10 -10.18 -13.90
CA ARG A 47 10.70 -10.23 -14.35
C ARG A 47 9.87 -9.09 -13.79
N LYS A 48 8.68 -8.90 -14.35
CA LYS A 48 7.67 -8.01 -13.76
C LYS A 48 7.15 -8.59 -12.45
N PHE A 49 6.81 -7.71 -11.51
CA PHE A 49 6.16 -8.08 -10.28
C PHE A 49 4.74 -8.61 -10.52
N VAL A 50 4.32 -9.56 -9.68
CA VAL A 50 2.90 -9.82 -9.48
C VAL A 50 2.31 -8.81 -8.50
N SER A 51 0.98 -8.64 -8.47
CA SER A 51 0.32 -7.60 -7.67
C SER A 51 0.72 -7.61 -6.18
N GLU A 52 0.87 -8.80 -5.58
CA GLU A 52 1.26 -8.91 -4.18
C GLU A 52 2.70 -8.46 -3.90
N GLU A 53 3.59 -8.65 -4.87
CA GLU A 53 4.99 -8.20 -4.80
C GLU A 53 5.08 -6.68 -4.99
N GLU A 54 4.27 -6.10 -5.89
CA GLU A 54 4.18 -4.64 -6.04
C GLU A 54 3.84 -3.96 -4.72
N VAL A 55 2.85 -4.53 -4.01
CA VAL A 55 2.40 -4.06 -2.70
C VAL A 55 3.48 -4.27 -1.65
N LEU A 56 4.11 -5.44 -1.59
CA LEU A 56 5.17 -5.73 -0.62
C LEU A 56 6.40 -4.83 -0.83
N PHE A 57 6.77 -4.58 -2.09
CA PHE A 57 7.87 -3.69 -2.44
C PHE A 57 7.58 -2.25 -2.02
N ALA A 58 6.39 -1.73 -2.34
CA ALA A 58 5.97 -0.39 -1.92
C ALA A 58 6.02 -0.23 -0.39
N LYS A 59 5.51 -1.22 0.35
CA LYS A 59 5.58 -1.23 1.83
C LYS A 59 7.03 -1.23 2.32
N THR A 60 7.87 -2.09 1.73
CA THR A 60 9.28 -2.19 2.11
C THR A 60 10.00 -0.85 1.93
N LEU A 61 9.82 -0.20 0.78
CA LEU A 61 10.39 1.13 0.49
C LEU A 61 9.90 2.19 1.48
N PHE A 62 8.60 2.17 1.81
CA PHE A 62 8.02 3.09 2.79
C PHE A 62 8.67 2.95 4.17
N TYR A 63 8.75 1.73 4.70
CA TYR A 63 9.31 1.50 6.04
C TYR A 63 10.82 1.69 6.11
N GLN A 64 11.52 1.60 4.98
CA GLN A 64 12.93 1.98 4.87
C GLN A 64 13.15 3.49 4.72
N GLY A 65 12.09 4.28 4.49
CA GLY A 65 12.20 5.70 4.22
C GLY A 65 12.81 6.05 2.86
N ASN A 66 12.80 5.12 1.90
CA ASN A 66 13.35 5.33 0.57
C ASN A 66 12.31 6.01 -0.34
N TRP A 67 12.12 7.32 -0.11
CA TRP A 67 11.03 8.09 -0.71
C TRP A 67 11.12 8.24 -2.23
N SER A 68 12.32 8.44 -2.78
CA SER A 68 12.49 8.62 -4.22
C SER A 68 12.04 7.39 -5.00
N GLU A 69 12.49 6.22 -4.56
CA GLU A 69 12.11 4.95 -5.19
C GLU A 69 10.64 4.61 -4.92
N PHE A 70 10.13 4.92 -3.73
CA PHE A 70 8.72 4.74 -3.39
C PHE A 70 7.80 5.52 -4.34
N PHE A 71 8.08 6.82 -4.57
CA PHE A 71 7.26 7.64 -5.47
C PHE A 71 7.42 7.25 -6.94
N SER A 72 8.61 6.77 -7.35
CA SER A 72 8.79 6.22 -8.69
C SER A 72 7.94 4.95 -8.91
N HIS A 73 7.93 4.05 -7.91
CA HIS A 73 7.18 2.80 -7.97
C HIS A 73 5.66 2.98 -7.84
N TRP A 74 5.18 4.06 -7.21
CA TRP A 74 3.75 4.37 -7.05
C TRP A 74 2.95 4.27 -8.37
N ASN A 75 3.53 4.79 -9.45
CA ASN A 75 2.87 4.82 -10.75
C ASN A 75 2.74 3.44 -11.40
N SER A 76 3.65 2.51 -11.09
CA SER A 76 3.59 1.14 -11.59
C SER A 76 2.59 0.25 -10.87
N ILE A 77 2.17 0.59 -9.64
CA ILE A 77 1.22 -0.21 -8.88
C ILE A 77 -0.15 -0.20 -9.57
N GLN A 78 -0.56 -1.36 -10.10
CA GLN A 78 -1.81 -1.52 -10.83
C GLN A 78 -3.02 -1.44 -9.88
N ASN A 79 -2.93 -2.15 -8.75
CA ASN A 79 -3.98 -2.21 -7.75
C ASN A 79 -3.59 -1.43 -6.48
N LYS A 80 -4.04 -0.18 -6.40
CA LYS A 80 -3.82 0.70 -5.24
C LYS A 80 -4.90 0.42 -4.19
N THR A 81 -4.61 -0.50 -3.27
CA THR A 81 -5.48 -0.81 -2.13
C THR A 81 -5.59 0.38 -1.17
N PRO A 82 -6.64 0.45 -0.31
CA PRO A 82 -6.79 1.51 0.68
C PRO A 82 -5.53 1.73 1.53
N GLU A 83 -4.91 0.64 2.00
CA GLU A 83 -3.68 0.71 2.79
C GLU A 83 -2.54 1.39 2.02
N ILE A 84 -2.34 1.03 0.74
CA ILE A 84 -1.29 1.60 -0.11
C ILE A 84 -1.54 3.08 -0.41
N VAL A 85 -2.80 3.49 -0.58
CA VAL A 85 -3.17 4.91 -0.71
C VAL A 85 -2.81 5.68 0.57
N LEU A 86 -3.15 5.15 1.75
CA LEU A 86 -2.79 5.79 3.02
C LEU A 86 -1.27 5.90 3.19
N LEU A 87 -0.50 4.87 2.81
CA LEU A 87 0.97 4.92 2.83
C LEU A 87 1.52 5.99 1.88
N TYR A 88 0.93 6.14 0.68
CA TYR A 88 1.34 7.18 -0.26
C TYR A 88 1.19 8.58 0.31
N PHE A 89 0.02 8.91 0.87
CA PHE A 89 -0.19 10.23 1.48
C PHE A 89 0.65 10.45 2.75
N LYS A 90 0.90 9.40 3.53
CA LYS A 90 1.90 9.45 4.62
C LYS A 90 3.27 9.80 4.06
N ALA A 91 3.72 9.15 2.99
CA ALA A 91 5.01 9.43 2.37
C ALA A 91 5.08 10.87 1.84
N VAL A 92 4.01 11.37 1.19
CA VAL A 92 3.93 12.78 0.74
C VAL A 92 4.15 13.75 1.91
N ILE A 93 3.54 13.49 3.07
CA ILE A 93 3.68 14.32 4.26
C ILE A 93 5.07 14.16 4.92
N LEU A 94 5.58 12.93 5.02
CA LEU A 94 6.80 12.60 5.77
C LEU A 94 8.09 12.91 5.00
N SER A 95 8.09 12.72 3.69
CA SER A 95 9.29 12.84 2.85
C SER A 95 9.86 14.25 2.80
N LYS A 96 9.03 15.28 3.07
CA LYS A 96 9.37 16.71 2.91
C LYS A 96 9.83 17.09 1.49
N THR A 97 9.79 16.16 0.53
CA THR A 97 10.04 16.41 -0.89
C THR A 97 8.79 17.00 -1.53
N GLN A 98 8.97 17.91 -2.48
CA GLN A 98 7.87 18.47 -3.26
C GLN A 98 7.37 17.40 -4.24
N VAL A 99 6.27 16.74 -3.87
CA VAL A 99 5.59 15.75 -4.70
C VAL A 99 4.31 16.37 -5.25
N THR A 100 4.17 16.38 -6.57
CA THR A 100 2.92 16.80 -7.22
C THR A 100 1.93 15.64 -7.17
N VAL A 101 0.92 15.74 -6.32
CA VAL A 101 -0.17 14.76 -6.23
C VAL A 101 -1.16 15.01 -7.36
N SER A 102 -1.50 13.97 -8.12
CA SER A 102 -2.49 14.07 -9.19
C SER A 102 -3.92 14.13 -8.64
N ALA A 103 -4.85 14.74 -9.38
CA ALA A 103 -6.26 14.78 -8.98
C ALA A 103 -6.87 13.37 -8.79
N ASN A 104 -6.40 12.38 -9.57
CA ASN A 104 -6.81 10.98 -9.45
C ASN A 104 -6.25 10.30 -8.19
N ASP A 105 -5.07 10.68 -7.72
CA ASP A 105 -4.54 10.17 -6.45
C ASP A 105 -5.25 10.85 -5.27
N GLU A 106 -5.58 12.14 -5.39
CA GLU A 106 -6.37 12.86 -4.40
C GLU A 106 -7.77 12.27 -4.25
N SER A 107 -8.47 11.97 -5.35
CA SER A 107 -9.81 11.37 -5.28
C SER A 107 -9.81 10.03 -4.54
N ARG A 108 -8.76 9.21 -4.71
CA ARG A 108 -8.59 7.96 -3.96
C ARG A 108 -8.50 8.16 -2.46
N LEU A 109 -7.91 9.26 -1.98
CA LEU A 109 -7.91 9.59 -0.56
C LEU A 109 -9.29 10.08 -0.10
N VAL A 110 -9.97 10.88 -0.93
CA VAL A 110 -11.33 11.38 -0.65
C VAL A 110 -12.32 10.22 -0.48
N ASP A 111 -12.25 9.20 -1.33
CA ASP A 111 -13.10 8.01 -1.25
C ASP A 111 -12.97 7.29 0.11
N LEU A 112 -11.75 7.28 0.68
CA LEU A 112 -11.45 6.64 1.95
C LEU A 112 -11.92 7.42 3.17
N LEU A 113 -12.27 8.71 3.01
CA LEU A 113 -12.68 9.54 4.14
C LEU A 113 -13.84 8.88 4.88
N THR A 114 -14.87 8.42 4.16
CA THR A 114 -16.10 7.82 4.73
C THR A 114 -15.91 6.59 5.62
N VAL A 115 -14.76 5.92 5.51
CA VAL A 115 -14.50 4.62 6.14
C VAL A 115 -13.22 4.59 6.98
N SER A 116 -12.38 5.61 6.91
CA SER A 116 -11.08 5.63 7.59
C SER A 116 -10.83 6.98 8.30
N PRO A 117 -10.84 7.01 9.64
CA PRO A 117 -10.43 8.19 10.40
C PRO A 117 -9.01 8.64 10.06
N GLU A 118 -8.13 7.69 9.72
CA GLU A 118 -6.77 7.98 9.28
C GLU A 118 -6.74 8.75 7.95
N ALA A 119 -7.61 8.39 6.99
CA ALA A 119 -7.74 9.13 5.74
C ALA A 119 -8.12 10.59 5.99
N CYS A 120 -9.02 10.85 6.94
CA CYS A 120 -9.39 12.21 7.33
C CYS A 120 -8.19 13.00 7.86
N LEU A 121 -7.41 12.41 8.77
CA LEU A 121 -6.23 13.07 9.32
C LEU A 121 -5.17 13.36 8.24
N LEU A 122 -4.98 12.42 7.31
CA LEU A 122 -4.06 12.60 6.18
C LEU A 122 -4.54 13.70 5.25
N TYR A 123 -5.83 13.72 4.91
CA TYR A 123 -6.43 14.74 4.05
C TYR A 123 -6.25 16.13 4.64
N LEU A 124 -6.58 16.32 5.93
CA LEU A 124 -6.41 17.60 6.63
C LEU A 124 -4.96 18.07 6.65
N LYS A 125 -4.01 17.15 6.88
CA LYS A 125 -2.58 17.47 6.89
C LYS A 125 -2.06 17.78 5.49
N PHE A 126 -2.59 17.12 4.47
CA PHE A 126 -2.23 17.32 3.07
C PHE A 126 -2.76 18.65 2.53
N THR A 127 -4.00 19.00 2.82
CA THR A 127 -4.67 20.22 2.30
C THR A 127 -4.23 21.52 2.96
N LYS A 128 -3.42 21.47 4.04
CA LYS A 128 -2.87 22.61 4.81
C LYS A 128 -3.59 23.93 4.53
N HIS A 129 -4.70 24.16 5.24
CA HIS A 129 -5.43 25.44 5.29
C HIS A 129 -6.30 25.83 4.08
N LYS A 130 -6.50 24.98 3.08
CA LYS A 130 -7.33 25.37 1.92
C LYS A 130 -8.81 25.62 2.26
N ASP A 131 -9.44 24.88 3.19
CA ASP A 131 -10.86 25.14 3.51
C ASP A 131 -11.36 24.56 4.86
N ARG A 132 -11.01 25.25 5.96
CA ARG A 132 -11.30 24.81 7.36
C ARG A 132 -12.77 24.47 7.64
N ILE A 133 -13.72 25.09 6.91
CA ILE A 133 -15.16 24.92 7.14
C ILE A 133 -15.65 23.59 6.58
N HIS A 134 -15.19 23.22 5.38
CA HIS A 134 -15.55 21.94 4.75
C HIS A 134 -14.93 20.77 5.54
N GLU A 135 -13.66 20.92 5.93
CA GLU A 135 -12.92 20.01 6.79
C GLU A 135 -13.64 19.71 8.12
N LYS A 136 -14.13 20.75 8.81
CA LYS A 136 -14.89 20.60 10.06
C LYS A 136 -16.21 19.86 9.86
N LYS A 137 -16.96 20.16 8.78
CA LYS A 137 -18.22 19.47 8.47
C LYS A 137 -17.99 17.98 8.20
N LEU A 138 -16.90 17.67 7.49
CA LEU A 138 -16.53 16.30 7.15
C LEU A 138 -16.19 15.49 8.42
N LEU A 139 -15.41 16.06 9.34
CA LEU A 139 -15.12 15.45 10.65
C LEU A 139 -16.37 15.27 11.53
N LEU A 140 -17.29 16.24 11.53
CA LEU A 140 -18.53 16.12 12.30
C LEU A 140 -19.46 15.03 11.75
N ALA A 141 -19.55 14.92 10.42
CA ALA A 141 -20.31 13.86 9.76
C ALA A 141 -19.73 12.47 10.07
N GLN A 142 -18.40 12.35 10.00
CA GLN A 142 -17.64 11.16 10.39
C GLN A 142 -17.91 10.76 11.85
N GLY A 143 -17.78 11.71 12.78
CA GLY A 143 -18.02 11.47 14.19
C GLY A 143 -19.45 10.96 14.44
N LYS A 144 -20.44 11.52 13.75
CA LYS A 144 -21.83 11.07 13.84
C LYS A 144 -22.02 9.65 13.27
N GLN A 145 -21.37 9.34 12.14
CA GLN A 145 -21.42 8.00 11.55
C GLN A 145 -20.75 6.96 12.45
N PHE A 146 -19.59 7.29 13.03
CA PHE A 146 -18.89 6.42 13.98
C PHE A 146 -19.73 6.17 15.24
N GLN A 147 -20.32 7.23 15.81
CA GLN A 147 -21.24 7.09 16.95
C GLN A 147 -22.44 6.21 16.59
N THR A 148 -22.98 6.34 15.38
CA THR A 148 -24.10 5.50 14.91
C THR A 148 -23.70 4.03 14.81
N HIS A 149 -22.49 3.73 14.34
CA HIS A 149 -21.97 2.35 14.32
C HIS A 149 -21.73 1.80 15.73
N LEU A 150 -21.18 2.60 16.64
CA LEU A 150 -21.01 2.22 18.03
C LEU A 150 -22.36 1.95 18.71
N ASP A 151 -23.36 2.81 18.49
CA ASP A 151 -24.69 2.64 19.07
C ASP A 151 -25.36 1.35 18.58
N ARG A 152 -25.19 1.01 17.29
CA ARG A 152 -25.67 -0.27 16.73
C ARG A 152 -24.96 -1.47 17.36
N LEU A 153 -23.63 -1.43 17.45
CA LEU A 153 -22.84 -2.48 18.10
C LEU A 153 -23.24 -2.68 19.56
N GLN A 154 -23.40 -1.60 20.33
CA GLN A 154 -23.83 -1.66 21.73
C GLN A 154 -25.24 -2.25 21.88
N LYS A 155 -26.14 -1.97 20.93
CA LYS A 155 -27.47 -2.58 20.89
C LYS A 155 -27.40 -4.07 20.56
N GLU A 156 -26.57 -4.47 19.59
CA GLU A 156 -26.35 -5.88 19.22
C GLU A 156 -25.68 -6.68 20.35
N LEU A 157 -24.79 -6.04 21.12
CA LEU A 157 -24.15 -6.61 22.31
C LEU A 157 -25.06 -6.66 23.54
N GLY A 158 -26.26 -6.08 23.47
CA GLY A 158 -27.22 -6.05 24.57
C GLY A 158 -26.86 -5.10 25.73
N GLU A 159 -25.88 -4.22 25.53
CA GLU A 159 -25.39 -3.28 26.55
C GLU A 159 -26.27 -2.03 26.69
N LYS A 160 -27.07 -1.70 25.67
CA LYS A 160 -28.08 -0.64 25.72
C LYS A 160 -29.49 -1.24 25.69
N LYS A 161 -30.20 -1.19 26.82
CA LYS A 161 -31.66 -1.32 26.90
C LYS A 161 -32.33 0.02 26.56
#